data_AF-A0A447T7L9-F1
#
_entry.id   AF-A0A447T7L9-F1
#
_cell.length_a   1.000
_cell.length_b   1.000
_cell.length_c   1.000
_cell.angle_alpha   90.00
_cell.angle_beta   90.00
_cell.angle_gamma   90.00
#
_symmetry.space_group_name_H-M   'P 1'
#
loop_
_entity.id
_entity.type
_entity.pdbx_description
1 polymer ?
#
loop_
_entity_poly.entity_id
_entity_poly.type
_entity_poly.pdbx_seq_one_letter_code
_entity_poly.pdbx_strand_id
1 'polypeptide(L)'
;MNPINWLVLVATVAGRNGTLRVRLWRQMKAIGAAALRDGVYLLPARPELRQTLANWRDELLAADGMAHVLQVVEDDPATQAGWRALFDRSEAYQQWGEALAALLAQPPGAESDARRSLRQLRKELEAIAAIDFFAGESLKSARRQCNDAEKWLIRRYSPDEPLAVGGDIPRLELADYQQRLWATRARPWVDRVASAWLIRRFIDPARALLG
;
A
#
# COMPACT_ATOMS: atom_id res chain seq x y z
N MET A 1 29.44 7.70 5.02
CA MET A 1 28.20 7.32 4.29
C MET A 1 28.48 5.96 3.68
N ASN A 2 27.69 4.93 3.98
CA ASN A 2 27.94 3.61 3.38
C ASN A 2 27.76 3.71 1.86
N PRO A 3 28.69 3.18 1.06
CA PRO A 3 28.55 3.18 -0.39
C PRO A 3 27.27 2.43 -0.76
N ILE A 4 26.44 3.06 -1.61
CA ILE A 4 25.26 2.40 -2.15
C ILE A 4 25.74 1.46 -3.23
N ASN A 5 25.53 0.16 -3.03
CA ASN A 5 25.76 -0.83 -4.07
C ASN A 5 24.59 -0.81 -5.05
N TRP A 6 24.90 -0.92 -6.33
CA TRP A 6 23.95 -0.92 -7.43
C TRP A 6 24.02 -2.22 -8.22
N LEU A 7 22.91 -2.58 -8.86
CA LEU A 7 22.81 -3.64 -9.85
C LEU A 7 22.51 -3.01 -11.20
N VAL A 8 23.26 -3.41 -12.21
CA VAL A 8 23.06 -2.98 -13.59
C VAL A 8 22.77 -4.20 -14.45
N LEU A 9 21.63 -4.19 -15.13
CA LEU A 9 21.34 -5.14 -16.20
C LEU A 9 21.67 -4.47 -17.53
N VAL A 10 22.62 -5.04 -18.27
CA VAL A 10 22.90 -4.69 -19.67
C VAL A 10 22.30 -5.79 -20.53
N ALA A 11 21.28 -5.47 -21.31
CA ALA A 11 20.49 -6.42 -22.09
C ALA A 11 20.34 -5.94 -23.53
N THR A 12 20.46 -6.87 -24.48
CA THR A 12 20.12 -6.69 -25.89
C THR A 12 19.21 -7.82 -26.32
N VAL A 13 18.01 -7.48 -26.80
CA VAL A 13 17.06 -8.44 -27.33
C VAL A 13 17.29 -8.59 -28.82
N ALA A 14 17.54 -9.82 -29.28
CA ALA A 14 17.68 -10.13 -30.70
C ALA A 14 16.47 -9.62 -31.49
N GLY A 15 16.72 -9.00 -32.65
CA GLY A 15 15.69 -8.27 -33.43
C GLY A 15 14.48 -9.07 -33.89
N ARG A 16 14.53 -10.41 -33.80
CA ARG A 16 13.44 -11.32 -34.18
C ARG A 16 12.39 -11.51 -33.06
N ASN A 17 12.68 -11.08 -31.82
CA ASN A 17 11.87 -11.36 -30.63
C ASN A 17 11.23 -10.10 -30.00
N GLY A 18 10.36 -9.41 -30.76
CA GLY A 18 9.66 -8.19 -30.30
C GLY A 18 8.85 -8.38 -29.01
N THR A 19 8.22 -9.55 -28.83
CA THR A 19 7.47 -9.89 -27.61
C THR A 19 8.36 -9.92 -26.36
N LEU A 20 9.59 -10.43 -26.48
CA LEU A 20 10.52 -10.54 -25.36
C LEU A 20 10.98 -9.15 -24.89
N ARG A 21 11.20 -8.22 -25.83
CA ARG A 21 11.53 -6.82 -25.53
C ARG A 21 10.44 -6.13 -24.72
N VAL A 22 9.18 -6.30 -25.11
CA VAL A 22 8.04 -5.73 -24.38
C VAL A 22 7.92 -6.34 -22.99
N ARG A 23 8.10 -7.67 -22.86
CA ARG A 23 8.06 -8.34 -21.55
C ARG A 23 9.19 -7.87 -20.63
N LEU A 24 10.42 -7.75 -21.14
CA LEU A 24 11.55 -7.21 -20.39
C LEU A 24 11.25 -5.79 -19.89
N TRP A 25 10.83 -4.89 -20.79
CA TRP A 25 10.50 -3.52 -20.43
C TRP A 25 9.40 -3.44 -19.36
N ARG A 26 8.31 -4.22 -19.52
CA ARG A 26 7.23 -4.29 -18.53
C ARG A 26 7.73 -4.78 -17.18
N GLN A 27 8.59 -5.80 -17.15
CA GLN A 27 9.16 -6.28 -15.89
C GLN A 27 10.05 -5.22 -15.25
N MET A 28 10.96 -4.60 -16.01
CA MET A 28 11.86 -3.57 -15.49
C MET A 28 11.06 -2.42 -14.87
N LYS A 29 9.97 -2.01 -15.52
CA LYS A 29 9.02 -1.04 -14.96
C LYS A 29 8.34 -1.55 -13.69
N ALA A 30 7.87 -2.81 -13.67
CA ALA A 30 7.17 -3.40 -12.53
C ALA A 30 8.04 -3.54 -11.28
N ILE A 31 9.33 -3.80 -11.43
CA ILE A 31 10.28 -3.86 -10.32
C ILE A 31 10.90 -2.50 -9.99
N GLY A 32 10.48 -1.41 -10.63
CA GLY A 32 10.98 -0.06 -10.35
C GLY A 32 12.36 0.28 -10.91
N ALA A 33 12.88 -0.48 -11.88
CA ALA A 33 14.18 -0.24 -12.46
C ALA A 33 14.24 1.09 -13.22
N ALA A 34 15.31 1.85 -13.01
CA ALA A 34 15.59 3.06 -13.77
C ALA A 34 16.31 2.70 -15.07
N ALA A 35 15.92 3.29 -16.19
CA ALA A 35 16.63 3.11 -17.46
C ALA A 35 17.74 4.17 -17.58
N LEU A 36 19.00 3.75 -17.64
CA LEU A 36 20.13 4.66 -17.91
C LEU A 36 20.26 4.96 -19.39
N ARG A 37 19.99 3.95 -20.23
CA ARG A 37 19.89 4.02 -21.69
C ARG A 37 19.10 2.81 -22.19
N ASP A 38 18.84 2.75 -23.49
CA ASP A 38 18.21 1.58 -24.09
C ASP A 38 18.98 0.30 -23.78
N GLY A 39 18.26 -0.67 -23.19
CA GLY A 39 18.84 -1.95 -22.77
C GLY A 39 19.72 -1.89 -21.52
N VAL A 40 19.83 -0.76 -20.82
CA VAL A 40 20.59 -0.66 -19.57
C VAL A 40 19.69 -0.19 -18.43
N TYR A 41 19.52 -1.05 -17.44
CA TYR A 41 18.66 -0.83 -16.29
C TYR A 41 19.46 -0.82 -15.01
N LEU A 42 19.15 0.13 -14.13
CA LEU A 42 19.78 0.35 -12.84
C LEU A 42 18.78 0.06 -11.72
N LEU A 43 19.25 -0.62 -10.68
CA LEU A 43 18.52 -0.91 -9.45
C LEU A 43 19.47 -0.81 -8.24
N PRO A 44 18.98 -0.46 -7.05
CA PRO A 44 19.78 -0.62 -5.83
C PRO A 44 20.03 -2.12 -5.56
N ALA A 45 21.21 -2.45 -5.02
CA ALA A 45 21.58 -3.83 -4.78
C ALA A 45 20.77 -4.42 -3.62
N ARG A 46 19.77 -5.23 -3.98
CA ARG A 46 18.99 -6.07 -3.07
C ARG A 46 19.03 -7.53 -3.55
N PRO A 47 19.11 -8.52 -2.64
CA PRO A 47 19.19 -9.93 -3.02
C PRO A 47 18.04 -10.40 -3.93
N GLU A 48 16.83 -9.93 -3.67
CA GLU A 48 15.61 -10.33 -4.39
C GLU A 48 15.63 -9.81 -5.84
N LEU A 49 16.11 -8.58 -6.01
CA LEU A 49 16.27 -7.95 -7.32
C LEU A 49 17.38 -8.63 -8.12
N ARG A 50 18.50 -8.99 -7.47
CA ARG A 50 19.58 -9.74 -8.11
C ARG A 50 19.08 -11.05 -8.73
N GLN A 51 18.32 -11.83 -7.97
CA GLN A 51 17.78 -13.09 -8.48
C GLN A 51 16.83 -12.85 -9.66
N THR A 52 15.99 -11.82 -9.56
CA THR A 52 15.10 -11.43 -10.66
C THR A 52 15.88 -11.10 -11.93
N LEU A 53 16.94 -10.27 -11.82
CA LEU A 53 17.79 -9.94 -12.96
C LEU A 53 18.54 -11.14 -13.52
N ALA A 54 18.98 -12.07 -12.67
CA ALA A 54 19.65 -13.30 -13.10
C ALA A 54 18.70 -14.20 -13.92
N ASN A 55 17.44 -14.36 -13.49
CA ASN A 55 16.45 -15.12 -14.25
C ASN A 55 16.20 -14.49 -15.64
N TRP A 56 16.10 -13.15 -15.69
CA TRP A 56 15.94 -12.43 -16.95
C TRP A 56 17.17 -12.53 -17.86
N ARG A 57 18.37 -12.51 -17.27
CA ARG A 57 19.61 -12.76 -18.02
C ARG A 57 19.55 -14.11 -18.71
N ASP A 58 19.19 -15.17 -17.98
CA ASP A 58 19.16 -16.53 -18.52
C ASP A 58 18.08 -16.69 -19.60
N GLU A 59 16.90 -16.07 -19.41
CA GLU A 59 15.85 -16.04 -20.44
C GLU A 59 16.28 -15.31 -21.71
N LEU A 60 17.01 -14.20 -21.58
CA LEU A 60 17.53 -13.44 -22.72
C LEU A 60 18.63 -14.20 -23.48
N LEU A 61 19.54 -14.86 -22.77
CA LEU A 61 20.58 -15.68 -23.37
C LEU A 61 20.00 -16.89 -24.12
N ALA A 62 18.96 -17.53 -23.55
CA ALA A 62 18.26 -18.65 -24.20
C ALA A 62 17.52 -18.24 -25.50
N ALA A 63 17.25 -16.95 -25.67
CA ALA A 63 16.55 -16.40 -26.84
C ALA A 63 17.52 -15.74 -27.86
N ASP A 64 18.79 -16.17 -27.88
CA ASP A 64 19.89 -15.62 -28.70
C ASP A 64 20.13 -14.11 -28.50
N GLY A 65 19.73 -13.58 -27.33
CA GLY A 65 20.04 -12.23 -26.89
C GLY A 65 21.38 -12.14 -26.16
N MET A 66 21.69 -10.94 -25.66
CA MET A 66 22.82 -10.71 -24.76
C MET A 66 22.31 -10.14 -23.45
N ALA A 67 22.84 -10.61 -22.32
CA ALA A 67 22.51 -10.08 -21.02
C ALA A 67 23.67 -10.22 -20.02
N HIS A 68 23.96 -9.16 -19.28
CA HIS A 68 24.93 -9.15 -18.18
C HIS A 68 24.30 -8.48 -16.96
N VAL A 69 24.49 -9.10 -15.78
CA VAL A 69 24.13 -8.52 -14.49
C VAL A 69 25.43 -8.15 -13.79
N LEU A 70 25.62 -6.85 -13.57
CA LEU A 70 26.82 -6.29 -12.96
C LEU A 70 26.44 -5.73 -11.59
N GLN A 71 27.34 -5.86 -10.62
CA GLN A 71 27.27 -5.10 -9.39
C GLN A 71 28.24 -3.92 -9.50
N VAL A 72 27.74 -2.71 -9.30
CA VAL A 72 28.53 -1.49 -9.39
C VAL A 72 28.55 -0.83 -8.02
N VAL A 73 29.74 -0.45 -7.57
CA VAL A 73 29.92 0.43 -6.42
C VAL A 73 30.25 1.79 -7.01
N GLU A 74 29.42 2.79 -6.72
CA GLU A 74 29.68 4.16 -7.13
C GLU A 74 30.19 4.93 -5.92
N ASP A 75 31.35 5.56 -6.03
CA ASP A 75 32.00 6.27 -4.92
C ASP A 75 31.86 7.79 -5.07
N ASP A 76 31.53 8.29 -6.26
CA ASP A 76 31.31 9.72 -6.50
C ASP A 76 29.93 10.17 -5.96
N PRO A 77 29.87 11.09 -4.99
CA PRO A 77 28.62 11.60 -4.44
C PRO A 77 27.70 12.27 -5.46
N ALA A 78 28.26 12.92 -6.48
CA ALA A 78 27.46 13.60 -7.51
C ALA A 78 26.72 12.58 -8.40
N THR A 79 27.43 11.54 -8.85
CA THR A 79 26.84 10.44 -9.62
C THR A 79 25.83 9.65 -8.79
N GLN A 80 26.13 9.37 -7.51
CA GLN A 80 25.17 8.74 -6.61
C GLN A 80 23.87 9.55 -6.47
N ALA A 81 23.98 10.88 -6.33
CA ALA A 81 22.80 11.76 -6.24
C ALA A 81 21.98 11.71 -7.55
N GLY A 82 22.63 11.75 -8.70
CA GLY A 82 21.99 11.61 -10.01
C GLY A 82 21.25 10.29 -10.16
N TRP A 83 21.87 9.17 -9.79
CA TRP A 83 21.23 7.86 -9.84
C TRP A 83 20.06 7.74 -8.87
N ARG A 84 20.20 8.27 -7.65
CA ARG A 84 19.09 8.30 -6.68
C ARG A 84 17.90 9.12 -7.19
N ALA A 85 18.14 10.23 -7.88
CA ALA A 85 17.08 11.05 -8.46
C ALA A 85 16.22 10.29 -9.49
N LEU A 86 16.76 9.28 -10.18
CA LEU A 86 16.00 8.43 -11.10
C LEU A 86 14.92 7.58 -10.41
N PHE A 87 15.01 7.43 -9.08
CA PHE A 87 14.05 6.71 -8.26
C PHE A 87 13.14 7.65 -7.47
N ASP A 88 13.14 8.96 -7.78
CA ASP A 88 12.19 9.87 -7.17
C ASP A 88 10.75 9.50 -7.59
N ARG A 89 9.91 9.28 -6.58
CA ARG A 89 8.49 8.93 -6.74
C ARG A 89 7.57 10.06 -6.25
N SER A 90 8.11 11.24 -5.99
CA SER A 90 7.34 12.39 -5.48
C SER A 90 6.14 12.73 -6.36
N GLU A 91 6.30 12.71 -7.69
CA GLU A 91 5.19 12.94 -8.63
C GLU A 91 4.11 11.85 -8.53
N ALA A 92 4.49 10.58 -8.41
CA ALA A 92 3.53 9.48 -8.26
C ALA A 92 2.72 9.60 -6.95
N TYR A 93 3.37 9.99 -5.85
CA TYR A 93 2.68 10.28 -4.59
C TYR A 93 1.78 11.52 -4.69
N GLN A 94 2.17 12.55 -5.44
CA GLN A 94 1.35 13.72 -5.69
C GLN A 94 0.08 13.36 -6.47
N GLN A 95 0.21 12.65 -7.60
CA GLN A 95 -0.93 12.18 -8.40
C GLN A 95 -1.88 11.29 -7.58
N TRP A 96 -1.32 10.40 -6.76
CA TRP A 96 -2.11 9.59 -5.83
C TRP A 96 -2.85 10.46 -4.81
N GLY A 97 -2.20 11.49 -4.27
CA GLY A 97 -2.79 12.43 -3.32
C GLY A 97 -3.92 13.26 -3.94
N GLU A 98 -3.77 13.68 -5.20
CA GLU A 98 -4.82 14.34 -5.97
C GLU A 98 -6.04 13.43 -6.16
N ALA A 99 -5.82 12.16 -6.52
CA ALA A 99 -6.89 11.18 -6.65
C ALA A 99 -7.62 10.93 -5.31
N LEU A 100 -6.88 10.88 -4.20
CA LEU A 100 -7.47 10.80 -2.86
C LEU A 100 -8.28 12.05 -2.52
N ALA A 101 -7.74 13.24 -2.79
CA ALA A 101 -8.44 14.50 -2.55
C ALA A 101 -9.74 14.58 -3.37
N ALA A 102 -9.71 14.15 -4.63
CA ALA A 102 -10.89 14.07 -5.49
C ALA A 102 -11.97 13.14 -4.91
N LEU A 103 -11.57 11.95 -4.42
CA LEU A 103 -12.49 11.02 -3.74
C LEU A 103 -13.13 11.64 -2.49
N LEU A 104 -12.37 12.39 -1.70
CA LEU A 104 -12.87 13.03 -0.48
C LEU A 104 -13.76 14.25 -0.79
N ALA A 105 -13.48 14.99 -1.85
CA ALA A 105 -14.27 16.14 -2.28
C ALA A 105 -15.65 15.71 -2.81
N GLN A 106 -15.70 14.59 -3.54
CA GLN A 106 -16.93 14.05 -4.12
C GLN A 106 -17.06 12.56 -3.77
N PRO A 107 -17.39 12.25 -2.50
CA PRO A 107 -17.51 10.87 -2.06
C PRO A 107 -18.74 10.21 -2.72
N PRO A 108 -18.66 8.92 -3.09
CA PRO A 108 -19.80 8.19 -3.66
C PRO A 108 -21.05 8.22 -2.78
N GLY A 109 -22.25 8.11 -3.35
CA GLY A 109 -23.48 8.07 -2.54
C GLY A 109 -23.56 6.85 -1.62
N ALA A 110 -23.10 5.69 -2.10
CA ALA A 110 -23.09 4.44 -1.36
C ALA A 110 -21.76 4.21 -0.60
N GLU A 111 -21.86 3.84 0.67
CA GLU A 111 -20.70 3.54 1.52
C GLU A 111 -19.83 2.41 0.95
N SER A 112 -20.46 1.37 0.39
CA SER A 112 -19.76 0.22 -0.21
C SER A 112 -18.84 0.63 -1.35
N ASP A 113 -19.29 1.58 -2.18
CA ASP A 113 -18.52 2.10 -3.31
C ASP A 113 -17.39 3.02 -2.83
N ALA A 114 -17.65 3.88 -1.84
CA ALA A 114 -16.62 4.72 -1.24
C ALA A 114 -15.50 3.88 -0.60
N ARG A 115 -15.86 2.82 0.14
CA ARG A 115 -14.90 1.85 0.70
C ARG A 115 -14.15 1.09 -0.39
N ARG A 116 -14.79 0.75 -1.52
CA ARG A 116 -14.13 0.11 -2.67
C ARG A 116 -13.09 1.05 -3.28
N SER A 117 -13.44 2.30 -3.55
CA SER A 117 -12.52 3.30 -4.11
C SER A 117 -11.33 3.55 -3.19
N LEU A 118 -11.53 3.69 -1.88
CA LEU A 118 -10.43 3.86 -0.94
C LEU A 118 -9.50 2.64 -0.88
N ARG A 119 -10.06 1.41 -0.91
CA ARG A 119 -9.24 0.19 -1.00
C ARG A 119 -8.40 0.14 -2.27
N GLN A 120 -8.94 0.61 -3.39
CA GLN A 120 -8.21 0.70 -4.65
C GLN A 120 -7.05 1.69 -4.56
N LEU A 121 -7.30 2.91 -4.05
CA LEU A 121 -6.24 3.90 -3.81
C LEU A 121 -5.17 3.38 -2.83
N ARG A 122 -5.56 2.64 -1.80
CA ARG A 122 -4.60 2.01 -0.88
C ARG A 122 -3.71 0.99 -1.59
N LYS A 123 -4.29 0.18 -2.48
CA LYS A 123 -3.52 -0.79 -3.29
C LYS A 123 -2.54 -0.07 -4.23
N GLU A 124 -2.95 1.03 -4.83
CA GLU A 124 -2.10 1.87 -5.68
C GLU A 124 -0.95 2.50 -4.88
N LEU A 125 -1.23 3.01 -3.68
CA LEU A 125 -0.20 3.54 -2.78
C LEU A 125 0.87 2.49 -2.45
N GLU A 126 0.44 1.28 -2.10
CA GLU A 126 1.37 0.18 -1.78
C GLU A 126 2.13 -0.31 -3.02
N ALA A 127 1.54 -0.20 -4.22
CA ALA A 127 2.25 -0.47 -5.47
C ALA A 127 3.37 0.55 -5.73
N ILE A 128 3.12 1.84 -5.46
CA ILE A 128 4.17 2.89 -5.53
C ILE A 128 5.25 2.62 -4.47
N ALA A 129 4.85 2.31 -3.24
CA ALA A 129 5.76 2.03 -2.13
C ALA A 129 6.66 0.81 -2.39
N ALA A 130 6.15 -0.22 -3.07
CA ALA A 130 6.90 -1.43 -3.38
C ALA A 130 8.10 -1.18 -4.32
N ILE A 131 8.01 -0.14 -5.15
CA ILE A 131 9.07 0.26 -6.10
C ILE A 131 9.81 1.53 -5.67
N ASP A 132 9.52 2.04 -4.48
CA ASP A 132 10.20 3.17 -3.86
C ASP A 132 11.33 2.66 -2.98
N PHE A 133 12.54 2.67 -3.53
CA PHE A 133 13.71 2.14 -2.83
C PHE A 133 14.31 3.08 -1.80
N PHE A 134 13.96 4.36 -1.87
CA PHE A 134 14.50 5.44 -1.04
C PHE A 134 13.37 6.20 -0.35
N ALA A 135 12.37 5.45 0.12
CA ALA A 135 11.16 5.99 0.73
C ALA A 135 11.49 6.99 1.84
N GLY A 136 11.08 8.23 1.62
CA GLY A 136 11.27 9.35 2.53
C GLY A 136 9.99 9.77 3.22
N GLU A 137 9.84 11.08 3.40
CA GLU A 137 8.68 11.68 4.06
C GLU A 137 7.39 11.57 3.20
N SER A 138 7.52 11.53 1.88
CA SER A 138 6.40 11.42 0.94
C SER A 138 5.54 10.17 1.18
N LEU A 139 6.16 8.99 1.36
CA LEU A 139 5.43 7.76 1.66
C LEU A 139 4.73 7.82 3.02
N LYS A 140 5.40 8.36 4.04
CA LYS A 140 4.83 8.50 5.39
C LYS A 140 3.61 9.41 5.37
N SER A 141 3.73 10.57 4.70
CA SER A 141 2.64 11.52 4.52
C SER A 141 1.48 10.88 3.77
N ALA A 142 1.73 10.18 2.66
CA ALA A 142 0.70 9.50 1.88
C ALA A 142 -0.04 8.42 2.69
N ARG A 143 0.69 7.57 3.43
CA ARG A 143 0.07 6.57 4.33
C ARG A 143 -0.78 7.21 5.41
N ARG A 144 -0.33 8.32 5.99
CA ARG A 144 -1.12 9.08 6.96
C ARG A 144 -2.41 9.62 6.34
N GLN A 145 -2.32 10.25 5.18
CA GLN A 145 -3.49 10.75 4.45
C GLN A 145 -4.48 9.62 4.13
N CYS A 146 -3.99 8.44 3.72
CA CYS A 146 -4.83 7.28 3.47
C CYS A 146 -5.59 6.81 4.73
N ASN A 147 -4.90 6.77 5.87
CA ASN A 147 -5.51 6.37 7.15
C ASN A 147 -6.52 7.42 7.65
N ASP A 148 -6.23 8.70 7.47
CA ASP A 148 -7.13 9.78 7.86
C ASP A 148 -8.37 9.84 6.95
N ALA A 149 -8.22 9.56 5.65
CA ALA A 149 -9.33 9.39 4.72
C ALA A 149 -10.26 8.22 5.11
N GLU A 150 -9.71 7.10 5.58
CA GLU A 150 -10.50 5.98 6.08
C GLU A 150 -11.37 6.37 7.28
N LYS A 151 -10.77 7.05 8.27
CA LYS A 151 -11.50 7.58 9.44
C LYS A 151 -12.57 8.58 9.02
N TRP A 152 -12.28 9.44 8.05
CA TRP A 152 -13.24 10.40 7.53
C TRP A 152 -14.43 9.71 6.86
N LEU A 153 -14.21 8.68 6.04
CA LEU A 153 -15.30 7.92 5.42
C LEU A 153 -16.18 7.24 6.48
N ILE A 154 -15.57 6.61 7.49
CA ILE A 154 -16.32 6.00 8.60
C ILE A 154 -17.26 7.03 9.24
N ARG A 155 -16.75 8.22 9.57
CA ARG A 155 -17.57 9.32 10.14
C ARG A 155 -18.68 9.79 9.21
N ARG A 156 -18.42 9.84 7.89
CA ARG A 156 -19.36 10.39 6.91
C ARG A 156 -20.57 9.49 6.66
N TYR A 157 -20.39 8.17 6.67
CA TYR A 157 -21.46 7.20 6.41
C TYR A 157 -22.05 6.59 7.69
N SER A 158 -21.35 6.71 8.83
CA SER A 158 -21.84 6.26 10.14
C SER A 158 -21.83 7.42 11.15
N PRO A 159 -22.67 8.46 10.96
CA PRO A 159 -22.66 9.67 11.80
C PRO A 159 -23.00 9.42 13.28
N ASP A 160 -23.71 8.34 13.60
CA ASP A 160 -24.11 8.01 14.98
C ASP A 160 -23.23 6.92 15.64
N GLU A 161 -22.05 6.64 15.10
CA GLU A 161 -21.17 5.63 15.68
C GLU A 161 -20.44 6.23 16.90
N PRO A 162 -20.52 5.60 18.09
CA PRO A 162 -19.77 6.05 19.25
C PRO A 162 -18.27 5.95 18.95
N LEU A 163 -17.60 7.10 18.91
CA LEU A 163 -16.15 7.16 18.72
C LEU A 163 -15.45 6.69 19.99
N ALA A 164 -14.31 6.00 19.83
CA ALA A 164 -13.39 5.78 20.93
C ALA A 164 -12.87 7.15 21.41
N VAL A 165 -13.48 7.67 22.47
CA VAL A 165 -12.97 8.84 23.17
C VAL A 165 -11.84 8.34 24.06
N GLY A 166 -10.64 8.91 23.89
CA GLY A 166 -9.54 8.61 24.79
C GLY A 166 -9.90 9.01 26.22
N GLY A 167 -9.77 8.07 27.15
CA GLY A 167 -10.11 8.26 28.56
C GLY A 167 -10.17 6.91 29.27
N ASP A 168 -10.11 6.94 30.61
CA ASP A 168 -10.33 5.75 31.41
C ASP A 168 -11.78 5.32 31.30
N ILE A 169 -12.00 4.04 31.01
CA ILE A 169 -13.35 3.46 30.98
C ILE A 169 -13.79 3.30 32.43
N PRO A 170 -14.81 4.05 32.90
CA PRO A 170 -15.26 3.94 34.27
C PRO A 170 -15.80 2.52 34.50
N ARG A 171 -15.35 1.89 35.59
CA ARG A 171 -15.85 0.57 35.97
C ARG A 171 -17.27 0.73 36.49
N LEU A 172 -18.21 0.08 35.83
CA LEU A 172 -19.62 0.08 36.20
C LEU A 172 -19.96 -1.16 37.04
N GLU A 173 -20.89 -1.01 37.97
CA GLU A 173 -21.35 -2.11 38.82
C GLU A 173 -22.30 -3.02 38.04
N LEU A 174 -22.03 -4.34 38.07
CA LEU A 174 -22.78 -5.32 37.28
C LEU A 174 -24.27 -5.35 37.63
N ALA A 175 -24.58 -5.16 38.92
CA ALA A 175 -25.94 -5.22 39.45
C ALA A 175 -26.89 -4.18 38.83
N ASP A 176 -26.36 -3.03 38.40
CA ASP A 176 -27.16 -1.93 37.83
C ASP A 176 -27.70 -2.25 36.42
N TYR A 177 -27.07 -3.22 35.75
CA TYR A 177 -27.31 -3.59 34.36
C TYR A 177 -27.95 -4.98 34.21
N GLN A 178 -28.39 -5.62 35.29
CA GLN A 178 -29.18 -6.86 35.24
C GLN A 178 -30.68 -6.57 35.14
N GLN A 179 -31.45 -7.50 34.57
CA GLN A 179 -32.91 -7.39 34.42
C GLN A 179 -33.35 -6.14 33.62
N ARG A 180 -32.52 -5.69 32.68
CA ARG A 180 -32.80 -4.51 31.83
C ARG A 180 -33.35 -4.92 30.46
N LEU A 181 -34.10 -4.06 29.81
CA LEU A 181 -34.55 -4.32 28.43
C LEU A 181 -33.45 -3.83 27.49
N TRP A 182 -32.84 -4.76 26.78
CA TRP A 182 -31.73 -4.47 25.88
C TRP A 182 -32.27 -4.31 24.46
N ALA A 183 -32.05 -3.13 23.86
CA ALA A 183 -32.43 -2.83 22.50
C ALA A 183 -31.19 -2.47 21.67
N THR A 184 -31.14 -2.98 20.44
CA THR A 184 -30.16 -2.54 19.44
C THR A 184 -30.86 -1.72 18.35
N ARG A 185 -30.09 -0.99 17.55
CA ARG A 185 -30.62 -0.33 16.34
C ARG A 185 -30.79 -1.37 15.23
N ALA A 186 -31.72 -1.09 14.31
CA ALA A 186 -31.86 -1.87 13.08
C ALA A 186 -30.55 -1.86 12.28
N ARG A 187 -30.18 -3.03 11.72
CA ARG A 187 -28.92 -3.29 10.99
C ARG A 187 -27.66 -3.10 11.86
N PRO A 188 -27.50 -3.87 12.94
CA PRO A 188 -26.32 -3.79 13.80
C PRO A 188 -25.05 -4.24 13.07
N TRP A 189 -23.93 -3.55 13.34
CA TRP A 189 -22.58 -3.95 12.92
C TRP A 189 -22.03 -5.09 13.80
N VAL A 190 -20.92 -5.71 13.38
CA VAL A 190 -20.30 -6.88 14.02
C VAL A 190 -20.02 -6.70 15.52
N ASP A 191 -19.59 -5.50 15.90
CA ASP A 191 -19.33 -5.09 17.29
C ASP A 191 -20.60 -5.14 18.16
N ARG A 192 -21.74 -4.71 17.61
CA ARG A 192 -23.04 -4.75 18.32
C ARG A 192 -23.61 -6.15 18.42
N VAL A 193 -23.36 -7.00 17.42
CA VAL A 193 -23.65 -8.44 17.50
C VAL A 193 -22.77 -9.12 18.55
N ALA A 194 -21.49 -8.75 18.65
CA ALA A 194 -20.59 -9.24 19.70
C ALA A 194 -21.04 -8.77 21.09
N SER A 195 -21.54 -7.53 21.19
CA SER A 195 -22.07 -6.95 22.44
C SER A 195 -23.29 -7.72 22.96
N ALA A 196 -24.17 -8.15 22.06
CA ALA A 196 -25.30 -9.02 22.39
C ALA A 196 -24.87 -10.35 23.04
N TRP A 197 -23.81 -10.97 22.52
CA TRP A 197 -23.23 -12.18 23.13
C TRP A 197 -22.61 -11.87 24.50
N LEU A 198 -21.85 -10.79 24.63
CA LEU A 198 -21.22 -10.37 25.88
C LEU A 198 -22.26 -10.11 26.98
N ILE A 199 -23.34 -9.40 26.65
CA ILE A 199 -24.44 -9.12 27.58
C ILE A 199 -25.06 -10.43 28.07
N ARG A 200 -25.45 -11.33 27.16
CA ARG A 200 -26.06 -12.63 27.54
C ARG A 200 -25.10 -13.52 28.33
N ARG A 201 -23.80 -13.42 28.12
CA ARG A 201 -22.84 -14.32 28.76
C ARG A 201 -22.37 -13.84 30.13
N PHE A 202 -22.17 -12.54 30.30
CA PHE A 202 -21.47 -11.98 31.46
C PHE A 202 -22.26 -10.93 32.24
N ILE A 203 -23.28 -10.30 31.65
CA ILE A 203 -24.01 -9.19 32.29
C ILE A 203 -25.41 -9.63 32.73
N ASP A 204 -26.25 -10.05 31.79
CA ASP A 204 -27.66 -10.35 32.02
C ASP A 204 -28.08 -11.65 31.28
N PRO A 205 -27.80 -12.83 31.87
CA PRO A 205 -28.01 -14.12 31.21
C PRO A 205 -29.47 -14.51 30.99
N ALA A 206 -30.38 -13.90 31.75
CA ALA A 206 -31.79 -14.32 31.82
C ALA A 206 -32.69 -13.62 30.79
N ARG A 207 -32.19 -12.61 30.04
CA ARG A 207 -33.05 -11.79 29.17
C ARG A 207 -32.78 -11.90 27.67
N ALA A 208 -33.86 -11.70 26.92
CA ALA A 208 -33.85 -11.62 25.47
C ALA A 208 -33.57 -10.19 24.99
N LEU A 209 -32.77 -10.08 23.93
CA LEU A 209 -32.52 -8.83 23.22
C LEU A 209 -33.69 -8.55 22.28
N LEU A 210 -34.21 -7.32 22.28
CA LEU A 210 -35.15 -6.87 21.27
C LEU A 210 -34.36 -6.37 20.04
N GLY A 211 -34.68 -6.93 18.88
CA GLY A 211 -34.05 -6.64 17.59
C GLY A 211 -34.80 -5.59 16.77
#